data_AF-A0A957LA46-F1
#
_entry.id   AF-A0A957LA46-F1
#
_cell.length_a   1.000
_cell.length_b   1.000
_cell.length_c   1.000
_cell.angle_alpha   90.00
_cell.angle_beta   90.00
_cell.angle_gamma   90.00
#
_symmetry.space_group_name_H-M   'P 1'
#
loop_
_entity.id
_entity.type
_entity.pdbx_description
1 polymer ?
#
loop_
_entity_poly.entity_id
_entity_poly.type
_entity_poly.pdbx_seq_one_letter_code
_entity_poly.pdbx_strand_id
1 'polypeptide(L)'
;MAKRDLVWHIVIVIVFTAVYGAFIHSRAFSANSWSRLGAIESLVERGTWALDESAFVKSIDKIQVDGRFYSDKPPMMAFLGSGVYALVHHGFGLSLQAQGCEPDFDRWGCLAWERPTEADWAYYSLVLLLVCLPAAGMLALLFHVTQRQGWSVGMGLLLVVTLGVGTGVWPYSTVFTNHVPAAVCLFVAVYLLLQESQPRNLALAGFLVTLAAALDLSAAIYVLVMGGYVLLYQRPYIF
;
A
#
# COMPACT_ATOMS: atom_id res chain seq x y z
N MET A 1 -5.48 30.89 5.29
CA MET A 1 -5.35 29.54 5.89
C MET A 1 -5.09 28.48 4.82
N ALA A 2 -5.99 28.30 3.84
CA ALA A 2 -5.89 27.27 2.80
C ALA A 2 -4.53 27.13 2.08
N LYS A 3 -3.86 28.24 1.70
CA LYS A 3 -2.54 28.17 1.03
C LYS A 3 -1.44 27.61 1.94
N ARG A 4 -1.44 27.97 3.23
CA ARG A 4 -0.43 27.48 4.19
C ARG A 4 -0.64 26.00 4.49
N ASP A 5 -1.89 25.58 4.56
CA ASP A 5 -2.23 24.19 4.78
C ASP A 5 -1.78 23.36 3.57
N LEU A 6 -2.09 23.78 2.34
CA LEU A 6 -1.64 23.11 1.11
C LEU A 6 -0.11 22.90 1.07
N VAL A 7 0.69 23.89 1.47
CA VAL A 7 2.15 23.76 1.55
C VAL A 7 2.55 22.62 2.47
N TRP A 8 1.94 22.49 3.65
CA TRP A 8 2.24 21.39 4.58
C TRP A 8 1.87 20.01 4.03
N HIS A 9 0.75 19.89 3.32
CA HIS A 9 0.37 18.60 2.71
C HIS A 9 1.41 18.19 1.65
N ILE A 10 1.83 19.13 0.79
CA ILE A 10 2.87 18.88 -0.22
C ILE A 10 4.19 18.51 0.45
N VAL A 11 4.62 19.25 1.48
CA VAL A 11 5.85 18.98 2.22
C VAL A 11 5.81 17.59 2.85
N ILE A 12 4.72 17.22 3.53
CA ILE A 12 4.58 15.89 4.15
C ILE A 12 4.65 14.80 3.08
N VAL A 13 3.91 14.93 1.98
CA VAL A 13 3.93 13.93 0.91
C VAL A 13 5.33 13.78 0.33
N ILE A 14 6.00 14.88 -0.02
CA ILE A 14 7.36 14.84 -0.59
C ILE A 14 8.36 14.23 0.39
N VAL A 15 8.38 14.72 1.64
CA VAL A 15 9.35 14.27 2.65
C VAL A 15 9.16 12.79 2.96
N PHE A 16 7.94 12.34 3.24
CA PHE A 16 7.72 10.93 3.57
C PHE A 16 7.87 10.01 2.36
N THR A 17 7.50 10.45 1.15
CA THR A 17 7.78 9.68 -0.07
C THR A 17 9.29 9.53 -0.28
N ALA A 18 10.06 10.60 -0.07
CA ALA A 18 11.52 10.56 -0.19
C ALA A 18 12.16 9.69 0.90
N VAL A 19 11.72 9.82 2.16
CA VAL A 19 12.21 9.00 3.28
C VAL A 19 11.89 7.54 3.01
N TYR A 20 10.63 7.16 2.82
CA TYR A 20 10.29 5.76 2.56
C TYR A 20 10.95 5.23 1.29
N GLY A 21 10.97 6.04 0.21
CA GLY A 21 11.63 5.71 -1.05
C GLY A 21 13.13 5.43 -0.91
N ALA A 22 13.82 6.13 0.00
CA ALA A 22 15.23 5.88 0.30
C ALA A 22 15.47 4.58 1.07
N PHE A 23 14.43 4.02 1.71
CA PHE A 23 14.50 2.74 2.42
C PHE A 23 13.86 1.58 1.65
N ILE A 24 13.44 1.79 0.39
CA ILE A 24 13.01 0.71 -0.49
C ILE A 24 14.24 -0.13 -0.87
N HIS A 25 14.12 -1.44 -0.71
CA HIS A 25 15.16 -2.40 -1.05
C HIS A 25 15.27 -2.52 -2.58
N SER A 26 16.45 -2.85 -3.06
CA SER A 26 16.75 -3.07 -4.49
C SER A 26 15.91 -4.18 -5.11
N ARG A 27 15.33 -5.09 -4.31
CA ARG A 27 14.41 -6.13 -4.78
C ARG A 27 13.52 -6.63 -3.64
N ALA A 28 12.52 -7.43 -3.96
CA ALA A 28 11.76 -8.17 -2.95
C ALA A 28 12.58 -9.33 -2.37
N PHE A 29 12.45 -9.57 -1.07
CA PHE A 29 13.21 -10.59 -0.34
C PHE A 29 12.35 -11.43 0.62
N SER A 30 11.03 -11.20 0.66
CA SER A 30 10.11 -11.99 1.49
C SER A 30 9.26 -12.92 0.64
N ALA A 31 8.96 -14.11 1.17
CA ALA A 31 8.02 -15.05 0.53
C ALA A 31 6.66 -14.39 0.26
N ASN A 32 6.22 -13.56 1.20
CA ASN A 32 4.97 -12.81 1.15
C ASN A 32 4.90 -11.86 -0.05
N SER A 33 5.97 -11.11 -0.31
CA SER A 33 6.09 -10.22 -1.48
C SER A 33 6.29 -11.02 -2.77
N TRP A 34 7.18 -12.03 -2.76
CA TRP A 34 7.44 -12.88 -3.93
C TRP A 34 6.18 -13.55 -4.46
N SER A 35 5.33 -14.07 -3.58
CA SER A 35 4.08 -14.71 -3.96
C SER A 35 3.17 -13.77 -4.76
N ARG A 36 3.03 -12.51 -4.33
CA ARG A 36 2.23 -11.50 -5.04
C ARG A 36 2.89 -11.05 -6.33
N LEU A 37 4.21 -10.84 -6.32
CA LEU A 37 4.97 -10.44 -7.50
C LEU A 37 4.95 -11.53 -8.57
N GLY A 38 5.01 -12.81 -8.19
CA GLY A 38 4.85 -13.92 -9.13
C GLY A 38 3.47 -13.94 -9.77
N ALA A 39 2.41 -13.65 -9.02
CA ALA A 39 1.07 -13.50 -9.59
C ALA A 39 0.96 -12.29 -10.54
N ILE A 40 1.57 -11.16 -10.18
CA ILE A 40 1.63 -9.94 -11.02
C ILE A 40 2.35 -10.22 -12.33
N GLU A 41 3.55 -10.78 -12.24
CA GLU A 41 4.40 -11.10 -13.38
C GLU A 41 3.73 -12.15 -14.29
N SER A 42 3.16 -13.21 -13.72
CA SER A 42 2.41 -14.22 -14.49
C SER A 42 1.19 -13.65 -15.21
N LEU A 43 0.45 -12.75 -14.55
CA LEU A 43 -0.74 -12.16 -15.14
C LEU A 43 -0.39 -11.22 -16.30
N VAL A 44 0.64 -10.39 -16.14
CA VAL A 44 1.05 -9.41 -17.16
C VAL A 44 1.81 -10.05 -18.31
N GLU A 45 2.78 -10.93 -18.02
CA GLU A 45 3.67 -11.47 -19.05
C GLU A 45 3.12 -12.72 -19.73
N ARG A 46 2.24 -13.48 -19.06
CA ARG A 46 1.72 -14.77 -19.55
C ARG A 46 0.19 -14.87 -19.55
N GLY A 47 -0.53 -13.87 -19.06
CA GLY A 47 -2.00 -13.89 -19.03
C GLY A 47 -2.59 -14.96 -18.11
N THR A 48 -1.86 -15.38 -17.07
CA THR A 48 -2.28 -16.44 -16.16
C THR A 48 -2.00 -16.10 -14.70
N TRP A 49 -2.79 -16.64 -13.78
CA TRP A 49 -2.53 -16.56 -12.34
C TRP A 49 -1.57 -17.65 -11.83
N ALA A 50 -1.24 -18.63 -12.67
CA ALA A 50 -0.37 -19.74 -12.29
C ALA A 50 1.10 -19.29 -12.27
N LEU A 51 1.80 -19.60 -11.17
CA LEU A 51 3.19 -19.25 -10.93
C LEU A 51 4.17 -20.28 -11.52
N ASP A 52 3.70 -21.34 -12.20
CA ASP A 52 4.51 -22.50 -12.62
C ASP A 52 5.79 -22.10 -13.38
N GLU A 53 5.68 -21.08 -14.23
CA GLU A 53 6.78 -20.56 -15.06
C GLU A 53 7.36 -19.23 -14.51
N SER A 54 6.91 -18.79 -13.34
CA SER A 54 7.37 -17.54 -12.72
C SER A 54 8.73 -17.71 -12.06
N ALA A 55 9.61 -16.72 -12.20
CA ALA A 55 10.86 -16.66 -11.45
C ALA A 55 10.63 -16.63 -9.92
N PHE A 56 9.43 -16.22 -9.48
CA PHE A 56 9.02 -16.14 -8.08
C PHE A 56 8.38 -17.44 -7.55
N VAL A 57 8.27 -18.50 -8.37
CA VAL A 57 7.65 -19.78 -7.98
C VAL A 57 8.29 -20.41 -6.75
N LYS A 58 9.54 -20.06 -6.42
CA LYS A 58 10.26 -20.55 -5.24
C LYS A 58 9.70 -20.04 -3.91
N SER A 59 8.79 -19.05 -3.91
CA SER A 59 8.14 -18.61 -2.68
C SER A 59 7.49 -19.78 -1.92
N ILE A 60 7.65 -19.81 -0.61
CA ILE A 60 6.95 -20.78 0.26
C ILE A 60 5.48 -20.42 0.46
N ASP A 61 5.12 -19.15 0.22
CA ASP A 61 3.77 -18.61 0.37
C ASP A 61 2.96 -18.90 -0.91
N LYS A 62 2.73 -20.17 -1.22
CA LYS A 62 1.97 -20.61 -2.40
C LYS A 62 1.13 -21.83 -2.09
N ILE A 63 0.06 -22.02 -2.86
CA ILE A 63 -0.79 -23.21 -2.81
C ILE A 63 -0.72 -23.95 -4.15
N GLN A 64 -1.01 -25.26 -4.13
CA GLN A 64 -1.13 -26.06 -5.34
C GLN A 64 -2.59 -26.46 -5.56
N VAL A 65 -3.14 -26.16 -6.73
CA VAL A 65 -4.51 -26.51 -7.15
C VAL A 65 -4.42 -27.16 -8.52
N ASP A 66 -4.94 -28.37 -8.67
CA ASP A 66 -4.92 -29.15 -9.92
C ASP A 66 -3.52 -29.26 -10.57
N GLY A 67 -2.49 -29.42 -9.73
CA GLY A 67 -1.09 -29.55 -10.17
C GLY A 67 -0.38 -28.22 -10.46
N ARG A 68 -1.08 -27.08 -10.43
CA ARG A 68 -0.52 -25.74 -10.67
C ARG A 68 -0.32 -24.95 -9.39
N PHE A 69 0.70 -24.09 -9.36
CA PHE A 69 1.01 -23.24 -8.22
C PHE A 69 0.35 -21.86 -8.33
N TYR A 70 -0.22 -21.39 -7.22
CA TYR A 70 -0.87 -20.09 -7.11
C TYR A 70 -0.41 -19.35 -5.85
N SER A 71 -0.51 -18.02 -5.85
CA SER A 71 -0.32 -17.23 -4.63
C SER A 71 -1.36 -17.63 -3.57
N ASP A 72 -0.94 -17.78 -2.32
CA ASP A 72 -1.83 -18.00 -1.17
C ASP A 72 -2.43 -16.67 -0.64
N LYS A 73 -2.04 -15.53 -1.23
CA LYS A 73 -2.42 -14.19 -0.77
C LYS A 73 -3.72 -13.73 -1.43
N PRO A 74 -4.47 -12.81 -0.79
CA PRO A 74 -5.63 -12.19 -1.44
C PRO A 74 -5.25 -11.57 -2.79
N PRO A 75 -6.04 -11.82 -3.85
CA PRO A 75 -5.65 -11.48 -5.22
C PRO A 75 -5.71 -9.97 -5.50
N MET A 76 -6.40 -9.19 -4.67
CA MET A 76 -6.65 -7.77 -4.95
C MET A 76 -5.35 -6.96 -5.09
N MET A 77 -4.37 -7.17 -4.21
CA MET A 77 -3.09 -6.45 -4.31
C MET A 77 -2.32 -6.84 -5.57
N ALA A 78 -2.34 -8.13 -5.95
CA ALA A 78 -1.72 -8.59 -7.18
C ALA A 78 -2.45 -8.08 -8.43
N PHE A 79 -3.78 -8.01 -8.40
CA PHE A 79 -4.58 -7.46 -9.49
C PHE A 79 -4.27 -5.97 -9.74
N LEU A 80 -4.30 -5.14 -8.68
CA LEU A 80 -3.93 -3.72 -8.79
C LEU A 80 -2.46 -3.55 -9.18
N GLY A 81 -1.58 -4.36 -8.61
CA GLY A 81 -0.16 -4.43 -8.96
C GLY A 81 0.07 -4.75 -10.44
N SER A 82 -0.74 -5.62 -11.03
CA SER A 82 -0.66 -5.99 -12.45
C SER A 82 -0.98 -4.82 -13.37
N GLY A 83 -1.95 -3.98 -13.01
CA GLY A 83 -2.25 -2.76 -13.76
C GLY A 83 -1.06 -1.80 -13.78
N VAL A 84 -0.43 -1.56 -12.63
CA VAL A 84 0.77 -0.70 -12.56
C VAL A 84 1.96 -1.36 -13.25
N TYR A 85 2.18 -2.65 -13.04
CA TYR A 85 3.28 -3.39 -13.67
C TYR A 85 3.14 -3.43 -15.18
N ALA A 86 1.94 -3.59 -15.74
CA ALA A 86 1.72 -3.54 -17.19
C ALA A 86 2.17 -2.20 -17.79
N LEU A 87 1.89 -1.08 -17.12
CA LEU A 87 2.36 0.25 -17.55
C LEU A 87 3.89 0.37 -17.46
N VAL A 88 4.47 -0.15 -16.38
CA VAL A 88 5.92 -0.11 -16.15
C VAL A 88 6.66 -1.01 -17.17
N HIS A 89 6.15 -2.21 -17.40
CA HIS A 89 6.72 -3.23 -18.27
C HIS A 89 6.59 -2.85 -19.74
N HIS A 90 5.39 -2.58 -20.22
CA HIS A 90 5.18 -2.25 -21.63
C HIS A 90 5.59 -0.81 -21.97
N GLY A 91 5.54 0.12 -21.01
CA GLY A 91 5.89 1.51 -21.23
C GLY A 91 7.38 1.81 -21.13
N PHE A 92 8.10 1.14 -20.21
CA PHE A 92 9.51 1.43 -19.94
C PHE A 92 10.45 0.23 -20.16
N GLY A 93 9.92 -0.93 -20.53
CA GLY A 93 10.71 -2.14 -20.76
C GLY A 93 11.33 -2.73 -19.48
N LEU A 94 10.76 -2.42 -18.32
CA LEU A 94 11.24 -2.90 -17.02
C LEU A 94 10.58 -4.24 -16.68
N SER A 95 11.35 -5.20 -16.17
CA SER A 95 10.85 -6.51 -15.75
C SER A 95 11.15 -6.77 -14.28
N LEU A 96 10.23 -7.49 -13.62
CA LEU A 96 10.40 -7.94 -12.24
C LEU A 96 11.53 -8.98 -12.13
N GLN A 97 12.36 -8.83 -11.10
CA GLN A 97 13.55 -9.66 -10.88
C GLN A 97 13.46 -10.39 -9.54
N ALA A 98 13.40 -11.72 -9.59
CA ALA A 98 13.29 -12.55 -8.38
C ALA A 98 14.64 -12.84 -7.68
N GLN A 99 15.77 -12.57 -8.33
CA GLN A 99 17.11 -12.94 -7.86
C GLN A 99 18.00 -11.71 -7.72
N GLY A 100 18.95 -11.76 -6.79
CA GLY A 100 20.09 -10.83 -6.65
C GLY A 100 20.44 -10.58 -5.18
N CYS A 101 20.88 -9.36 -4.82
CA CYS A 101 21.31 -9.01 -3.46
C CYS A 101 20.32 -9.48 -2.38
N GLU A 102 20.84 -10.24 -1.40
CA GLU A 102 20.12 -10.75 -0.24
C GLU A 102 20.40 -9.87 0.99
N PRO A 103 19.40 -9.22 1.59
CA PRO A 103 19.61 -8.23 2.66
C PRO A 103 20.33 -8.78 3.89
N ASP A 104 20.13 -10.06 4.22
CA ASP A 104 20.75 -10.71 5.39
C ASP A 104 22.28 -10.79 5.29
N PHE A 105 22.82 -10.70 4.07
CA PHE A 105 24.26 -10.78 3.78
C PHE A 105 24.85 -9.44 3.31
N ASP A 106 24.05 -8.36 3.30
CA ASP A 106 24.48 -7.04 2.88
C ASP A 106 24.52 -6.04 4.04
N ARG A 107 25.60 -5.25 4.12
CA ARG A 107 25.81 -4.27 5.20
C ARG A 107 24.71 -3.22 5.27
N TRP A 108 24.11 -2.88 4.15
CA TRP A 108 23.12 -1.80 4.03
C TRP A 108 21.72 -2.34 3.75
N GLY A 109 21.51 -3.66 3.82
CA GLY A 109 20.22 -4.27 3.54
C GLY A 109 19.80 -4.13 2.08
N CYS A 110 20.74 -4.07 1.14
CA CYS A 110 20.48 -4.01 -0.30
C CYS A 110 19.59 -2.83 -0.72
N LEU A 111 19.78 -1.61 -0.20
CA LEU A 111 18.96 -0.43 -0.55
C LEU A 111 19.10 -0.05 -2.04
N ALA A 112 18.00 0.34 -2.66
CA ALA A 112 17.97 0.62 -4.10
C ALA A 112 18.90 1.76 -4.52
N TRP A 113 19.05 2.80 -3.69
CA TRP A 113 19.93 3.94 -3.99
C TRP A 113 21.42 3.63 -3.80
N GLU A 114 21.76 2.61 -3.00
CA GLU A 114 23.13 2.15 -2.79
C GLU A 114 23.58 1.25 -3.95
N ARG A 115 22.65 0.46 -4.50
CA ARG A 115 22.87 -0.43 -5.65
C ARG A 115 21.94 -0.11 -6.83
N PRO A 116 22.02 1.09 -7.43
CA PRO A 116 21.09 1.50 -8.49
C PRO A 116 21.17 0.62 -9.75
N THR A 117 22.33 0.03 -10.02
CA THR A 117 22.54 -0.87 -11.17
C THR A 117 21.98 -2.27 -10.96
N GLU A 118 21.80 -2.70 -9.70
CA GLU A 118 21.24 -4.00 -9.36
C GLU A 118 19.75 -3.90 -8.97
N ALA A 119 19.23 -2.68 -8.87
CA ALA A 119 17.86 -2.42 -8.44
C ALA A 119 16.84 -2.89 -9.48
N ASP A 120 15.89 -3.69 -9.01
CA ASP A 120 14.65 -3.99 -9.70
C ASP A 120 13.77 -2.73 -9.67
N TRP A 121 13.92 -1.91 -10.71
CA TRP A 121 13.14 -0.68 -10.88
C TRP A 121 11.65 -0.94 -11.08
N ALA A 122 11.24 -2.13 -11.55
CA ALA A 122 9.83 -2.50 -11.63
C ALA A 122 9.25 -2.70 -10.22
N TYR A 123 9.94 -3.47 -9.38
CA TYR A 123 9.60 -3.62 -7.96
C TYR A 123 9.59 -2.27 -7.23
N TYR A 124 10.64 -1.47 -7.40
CA TYR A 124 10.73 -0.14 -6.80
C TYR A 124 9.51 0.72 -7.17
N SER A 125 9.13 0.73 -8.46
CA SER A 125 7.97 1.49 -8.93
C SER A 125 6.66 1.01 -8.29
N LEU A 126 6.48 -0.32 -8.15
CA LEU A 126 5.30 -0.88 -7.51
C LEU A 126 5.22 -0.46 -6.04
N VAL A 127 6.30 -0.56 -5.28
CA VAL A 127 6.33 -0.14 -3.87
C VAL A 127 6.12 1.36 -3.76
N LEU A 128 6.79 2.15 -4.59
CA LEU A 128 6.68 3.60 -4.58
C LEU A 128 5.23 4.06 -4.81
N LEU A 129 4.58 3.52 -5.85
CA LEU A 129 3.27 3.98 -6.30
C LEU A 129 2.12 3.39 -5.51
N LEU A 130 2.20 2.11 -5.12
CA LEU A 130 1.09 1.41 -4.47
C LEU A 130 1.18 1.39 -2.94
N VAL A 131 2.34 1.68 -2.36
CA VAL A 131 2.54 1.57 -0.90
C VAL A 131 3.05 2.89 -0.33
N CYS A 132 4.22 3.34 -0.75
CA CYS A 132 4.93 4.50 -0.21
C CYS A 132 4.14 5.81 -0.40
N LEU A 133 3.75 6.12 -1.62
CA LEU A 133 3.01 7.35 -1.94
C LEU A 133 1.62 7.38 -1.25
N PRO A 134 0.81 6.29 -1.27
CA PRO A 134 -0.42 6.23 -0.49
C PRO A 134 -0.22 6.40 1.02
N ALA A 135 0.84 5.82 1.60
CA ALA A 135 1.17 6.00 3.01
C ALA A 135 1.48 7.46 3.34
N ALA A 136 2.30 8.12 2.52
CA ALA A 136 2.61 9.54 2.66
C ALA A 136 1.34 10.41 2.52
N GLY A 137 0.44 10.04 1.61
CA GLY A 137 -0.88 10.65 1.47
C GLY A 137 -1.77 10.49 2.72
N MET A 138 -1.78 9.31 3.33
CA MET A 138 -2.48 9.07 4.60
C MET A 138 -1.92 9.93 5.73
N LEU A 139 -0.60 10.13 5.81
CA LEU A 139 0.02 11.02 6.79
C LEU A 139 -0.36 12.49 6.56
N ALA A 140 -0.40 12.94 5.31
CA ALA A 140 -0.88 14.27 4.99
C ALA A 140 -2.38 14.44 5.33
N LEU A 141 -3.19 13.40 5.15
CA LEU A 141 -4.59 13.39 5.59
C LEU A 141 -4.73 13.40 7.11
N LEU A 142 -3.87 12.70 7.86
CA LEU A 142 -3.83 12.81 9.32
C LEU A 142 -3.55 14.25 9.75
N PHE A 143 -2.54 14.90 9.15
CA PHE A 143 -2.27 16.31 9.40
C PHE A 143 -3.47 17.20 9.08
N HIS A 144 -4.15 16.95 7.95
CA HIS A 144 -5.36 17.66 7.59
C HIS A 144 -6.41 17.59 8.72
N VAL A 145 -6.64 16.39 9.25
CA VAL A 145 -7.60 16.16 10.34
C VAL A 145 -7.18 16.92 11.60
N THR A 146 -5.91 16.89 12.00
CA THR A 146 -5.46 17.64 13.19
C THR A 146 -5.69 19.15 13.03
N GLN A 147 -5.43 19.69 11.83
CA GLN A 147 -5.66 21.11 11.57
C GLN A 147 -7.14 21.48 11.60
N ARG A 148 -8.03 20.62 11.10
CA ARG A 148 -9.48 20.84 11.19
C ARG A 148 -10.01 20.83 12.62
N GLN A 149 -9.36 20.08 13.52
CA GLN A 149 -9.68 20.07 14.95
C GLN A 149 -9.04 21.24 15.73
N GLY A 150 -8.41 22.19 15.03
CA GLY A 150 -7.81 23.38 15.66
C GLY A 150 -6.51 23.12 16.40
N TRP A 151 -5.85 21.99 16.14
CA TRP A 151 -4.57 21.68 16.78
C TRP A 151 -3.46 22.59 16.26
N SER A 152 -2.42 22.79 17.06
CA SER A 152 -1.24 23.54 16.62
C SER A 152 -0.48 22.74 15.56
N VAL A 153 0.17 23.45 14.62
CA VAL A 153 0.97 22.83 13.56
C VAL A 153 2.03 21.88 14.14
N GLY A 154 2.67 22.28 15.25
CA GLY A 154 3.68 21.45 15.91
C GLY A 154 3.13 20.12 16.43
N MET A 155 1.91 20.12 17.02
CA MET A 155 1.27 18.89 17.48
C MET A 155 0.84 17.99 16.32
N GLY A 156 0.31 18.58 15.23
CA GLY A 156 -0.01 17.84 14.01
C GLY A 156 1.22 17.17 13.39
N LEU A 157 2.32 17.91 13.26
CA LEU A 157 3.60 17.38 12.76
C LEU A 157 4.18 16.30 13.69
N LEU A 158 4.10 16.49 15.01
CA LEU A 158 4.53 15.49 15.98
C LEU A 158 3.77 14.17 15.77
N LEU A 159 2.44 14.21 15.64
CA LEU A 159 1.66 13.01 15.35
C LEU A 159 2.02 12.36 14.01
N VAL A 160 2.21 13.15 12.97
CA VAL A 160 2.62 12.66 11.64
C VAL A 160 3.96 11.94 11.72
N VAL A 161 4.94 12.51 12.41
CA VAL A 161 6.26 11.90 12.60
C VAL A 161 6.15 10.66 13.48
N THR A 162 5.46 10.72 14.61
CA THR A 162 5.29 9.57 15.50
C THR A 162 4.61 8.41 14.78
N LEU A 163 3.54 8.65 14.02
CA LEU A 163 2.90 7.59 13.23
C LEU A 163 3.82 7.11 12.10
N GLY A 164 4.40 8.05 11.36
CA GLY A 164 5.13 7.77 10.13
C GLY A 164 6.49 7.11 10.32
N VAL A 165 7.21 7.37 11.41
CA VAL A 165 8.51 6.74 11.71
C VAL A 165 8.57 6.01 13.05
N GLY A 166 7.64 6.27 13.97
CA GLY A 166 7.61 5.63 15.30
C GLY A 166 6.75 4.36 15.38
N THR A 167 6.17 3.90 14.26
CA THR A 167 5.30 2.71 14.22
C THR A 167 5.64 1.80 13.05
N GLY A 168 4.91 0.68 12.93
CA GLY A 168 4.99 -0.23 11.79
C GLY A 168 4.70 0.41 10.43
N VAL A 169 4.10 1.61 10.36
CA VAL A 169 3.87 2.31 9.09
C VAL A 169 5.18 2.47 8.31
N TRP A 170 6.32 2.77 8.97
CA TRP A 170 7.59 2.89 8.27
C TRP A 170 8.02 1.57 7.61
N PRO A 171 8.36 0.49 8.34
CA PRO A 171 8.90 -0.70 7.71
C PRO A 171 7.95 -1.33 6.67
N TYR A 172 6.62 -1.17 6.85
CA TYR A 172 5.66 -1.65 5.85
C TYR A 172 5.51 -0.71 4.63
N SER A 173 5.88 0.57 4.73
CA SER A 173 5.81 1.51 3.59
C SER A 173 7.00 1.39 2.62
N THR A 174 7.99 0.55 2.95
CA THR A 174 9.22 0.38 2.15
C THR A 174 9.32 -0.97 1.45
N VAL A 175 8.27 -1.81 1.59
CA VAL A 175 8.18 -3.14 0.99
C VAL A 175 6.84 -3.34 0.30
N PHE A 176 6.78 -4.26 -0.67
CA PHE A 176 5.52 -4.56 -1.36
C PHE A 176 4.61 -5.40 -0.45
N THR A 177 3.60 -4.74 0.13
CA THR A 177 2.64 -5.32 1.10
C THR A 177 1.21 -4.86 0.81
N ASN A 178 0.24 -5.61 1.31
CA ASN A 178 -1.18 -5.28 1.29
C ASN A 178 -1.65 -4.51 2.55
N HIS A 179 -0.89 -4.56 3.64
CA HIS A 179 -1.29 -3.98 4.93
C HIS A 179 -1.46 -2.46 4.87
N VAL A 180 -0.48 -1.75 4.28
CA VAL A 180 -0.51 -0.29 4.18
C VAL A 180 -1.61 0.21 3.23
N PRO A 181 -1.79 -0.34 2.02
CA PRO A 181 -2.93 0.01 1.17
C PRO A 181 -4.29 -0.21 1.86
N ALA A 182 -4.45 -1.32 2.61
CA ALA A 182 -5.65 -1.56 3.41
C ALA A 182 -5.83 -0.50 4.51
N ALA A 183 -4.76 -0.16 5.25
CA ALA A 183 -4.78 0.87 6.28
C ALA A 183 -5.15 2.25 5.70
N VAL A 184 -4.61 2.61 4.53
CA VAL A 184 -4.96 3.84 3.80
C VAL A 184 -6.45 3.86 3.46
N CYS A 185 -6.99 2.75 2.93
CA CYS A 185 -8.42 2.64 2.61
C CYS A 185 -9.28 2.84 3.87
N LEU A 186 -8.94 2.18 4.98
CA LEU A 186 -9.65 2.35 6.26
C LEU A 186 -9.56 3.77 6.79
N PHE A 187 -8.39 4.39 6.73
CA PHE A 187 -8.18 5.75 7.22
C PHE A 187 -9.01 6.76 6.43
N VAL A 188 -9.03 6.63 5.10
CA VAL A 188 -9.87 7.47 4.24
C VAL A 188 -11.35 7.22 4.50
N ALA A 189 -11.76 5.96 4.69
CA ALA A 189 -13.15 5.64 5.03
C ALA A 189 -13.59 6.26 6.35
N VAL A 190 -12.76 6.16 7.40
CA VAL A 190 -13.02 6.83 8.69
C VAL A 190 -13.09 8.34 8.51
N TYR A 191 -12.15 8.93 7.76
CA TYR A 191 -12.16 10.36 7.47
C TYR A 191 -13.48 10.81 6.81
N LEU A 192 -13.98 10.04 5.84
CA LEU A 192 -15.26 10.32 5.17
C LEU A 192 -16.46 10.21 6.12
N LEU A 193 -16.45 9.25 7.04
CA LEU A 193 -17.51 9.09 8.06
C LEU A 193 -17.47 10.17 9.14
N LEU A 194 -16.32 10.82 9.36
CA LEU A 194 -16.20 11.97 10.26
C LEU A 194 -16.68 13.28 9.63
N GLN A 195 -16.88 13.32 8.32
CA GLN A 195 -17.49 14.48 7.66
C GLN A 195 -19.01 14.48 7.84
N GLU A 196 -19.65 15.58 7.45
CA GLU A 196 -21.10 15.60 7.32
C GLU A 196 -21.58 14.46 6.43
N SER A 197 -22.63 13.81 6.92
CA SER A 197 -23.21 12.62 6.34
C SER A 197 -23.85 12.93 4.99
N GLN A 198 -23.29 12.34 3.95
CA GLN A 198 -23.81 12.47 2.59
C GLN A 198 -23.80 11.08 1.94
N PRO A 199 -24.80 10.74 1.10
CA PRO A 199 -24.89 9.42 0.46
C PRO A 199 -23.60 9.03 -0.28
N ARG A 200 -22.95 10.00 -0.93
CA ARG A 200 -21.66 9.80 -1.60
C ARG A 200 -20.55 9.38 -0.63
N ASN A 201 -20.44 10.04 0.52
CA ASN A 201 -19.41 9.73 1.52
C ASN A 201 -19.65 8.35 2.14
N LEU A 202 -20.91 7.99 2.39
CA LEU A 202 -21.28 6.66 2.89
C LEU A 202 -20.95 5.57 1.87
N ALA A 203 -21.30 5.76 0.60
CA ALA A 203 -20.99 4.81 -0.48
C ALA A 203 -19.48 4.63 -0.67
N LEU A 204 -18.71 5.72 -0.69
CA LEU A 204 -17.25 5.68 -0.81
C LEU A 204 -16.60 5.05 0.43
N ALA A 205 -17.06 5.36 1.64
CA ALA A 205 -16.57 4.72 2.84
C ALA A 205 -16.85 3.21 2.82
N GLY A 206 -18.07 2.79 2.46
CA GLY A 206 -18.42 1.36 2.32
C GLY A 206 -17.56 0.64 1.29
N PHE A 207 -17.34 1.26 0.13
CA PHE A 207 -16.43 0.73 -0.89
C PHE A 207 -15.01 0.58 -0.36
N LEU A 208 -14.45 1.61 0.28
CA LEU A 208 -13.07 1.59 0.79
C LEU A 208 -12.86 0.57 1.92
N VAL A 209 -13.82 0.41 2.83
CA VAL A 209 -13.72 -0.60 3.90
C VAL A 209 -13.79 -2.01 3.31
N THR A 210 -14.63 -2.22 2.30
CA THR A 210 -14.71 -3.52 1.60
C THR A 210 -13.45 -3.78 0.77
N LEU A 211 -12.90 -2.75 0.12
CA LEU A 211 -11.62 -2.83 -0.58
C LEU A 211 -10.47 -3.16 0.37
N ALA A 212 -10.45 -2.56 1.56
CA ALA A 212 -9.49 -2.90 2.61
C ALA A 212 -9.58 -4.38 3.01
N ALA A 213 -10.80 -4.91 3.18
CA ALA A 213 -11.02 -6.33 3.46
C ALA A 213 -10.58 -7.25 2.30
N ALA A 214 -10.72 -6.81 1.05
CA ALA A 214 -10.26 -7.55 -0.12
C ALA A 214 -8.73 -7.52 -0.29
N LEU A 215 -8.07 -6.43 0.13
CA LEU A 215 -6.62 -6.31 0.18
C LEU A 215 -6.05 -7.13 1.34
N ASP A 216 -6.69 -7.08 2.49
CA ASP A 216 -6.26 -7.73 3.73
C ASP A 216 -7.47 -8.32 4.46
N LEU A 217 -7.52 -9.65 4.52
CA LEU A 217 -8.64 -10.35 5.15
C LEU A 217 -8.80 -9.98 6.64
N SER A 218 -7.71 -9.61 7.32
CA SER A 218 -7.79 -9.16 8.72
C SER A 218 -8.57 -7.85 8.87
N ALA A 219 -8.64 -7.04 7.80
CA ALA A 219 -9.42 -5.81 7.78
C ALA A 219 -10.94 -6.04 7.64
N ALA A 220 -11.40 -7.27 7.37
CA ALA A 220 -12.81 -7.60 7.25
C ALA A 220 -13.62 -7.27 8.53
N ILE A 221 -12.98 -7.30 9.70
CA ILE A 221 -13.62 -6.91 10.97
C ILE A 221 -14.13 -5.45 10.94
N TYR A 222 -13.43 -4.56 10.22
CA TYR A 222 -13.83 -3.15 10.12
C TYR A 222 -15.10 -2.96 9.29
N VAL A 223 -15.44 -3.88 8.38
CA VAL A 223 -16.73 -3.88 7.68
C VAL A 223 -17.87 -3.97 8.70
N LEU A 224 -17.75 -4.87 9.67
CA LEU A 224 -18.75 -5.06 10.71
C LEU A 224 -18.83 -3.85 11.66
N VAL A 225 -17.68 -3.38 12.13
CA VAL A 225 -17.62 -2.26 13.08
C VAL A 225 -18.16 -0.97 12.46
N MET A 226 -17.71 -0.63 11.25
CA MET A 226 -18.12 0.62 10.58
C MET A 226 -19.55 0.51 10.03
N GLY A 227 -19.95 -0.66 9.54
CA GLY A 227 -21.34 -0.93 9.16
C GLY A 227 -22.30 -0.77 10.34
N GLY A 228 -21.93 -1.31 11.51
CA GLY A 228 -22.67 -1.13 12.75
C GLY A 228 -22.77 0.33 13.17
N TYR A 229 -21.65 1.09 13.11
CA TYR A 229 -21.66 2.53 13.37
C TYR A 229 -22.64 3.28 12.47
N VAL A 230 -22.63 3.01 11.16
CA VAL A 230 -23.55 3.64 10.19
C VAL A 230 -25.00 3.30 10.51
N LEU A 231 -25.33 2.03 10.78
CA LEU A 231 -26.70 1.61 11.13
C LEU A 231 -27.23 2.24 12.43
N LEU A 232 -26.34 2.49 13.40
CA LEU A 232 -26.71 3.05 14.70
C LEU A 232 -26.82 4.58 14.67
N TYR A 233 -25.92 5.27 13.96
CA TYR A 233 -25.74 6.71 14.07
C TYR A 233 -26.05 7.50 12.79
N GLN A 234 -26.24 6.84 11.64
CA GLN A 234 -26.44 7.49 10.33
C GLN A 234 -27.79 7.15 9.67
N ARG A 235 -28.79 6.75 10.48
CA ARG A 235 -30.12 6.29 10.04
C ARG A 235 -30.88 7.20 9.04
N PRO A 236 -30.85 8.54 9.12
CA PRO A 236 -31.62 9.40 8.22
C PRO A 236 -31.25 9.31 6.73
N TYR A 237 -30.15 8.62 6.39
CA TYR A 237 -29.63 8.50 5.03
C TYR A 237 -29.71 7.08 4.47
N ILE A 238 -30.28 6.14 5.23
CA ILE A 238 -30.36 4.71 4.86
C ILE A 238 -31.80 4.34 4.44
N PHE A 239 -32.79 5.11 4.89
CA PHE A 239 -34.23 4.96 4.63
C PHE A 239 -34.80 6.28 4.12
#